data_AF-A0A945CT07-F1
#
_entry.id   AF-A0A945CT07-F1
#
_cell.length_a   1.000
_cell.length_b   1.000
_cell.length_c   1.000
_cell.angle_alpha   90.00
_cell.angle_beta   90.00
_cell.angle_gamma   90.00
#
_symmetry.space_group_name_H-M   'P 1'
#
loop_
_entity.id
_entity.type
_entity.pdbx_description
1 polymer ?
#
loop_
_entity_poly.entity_id
_entity_poly.type
_entity_poly.pdbx_seq_one_letter_code
_entity_poly.pdbx_strand_id
1 'polypeptide(L)'
;MTSHSPLFEKNSETQGVLRIGPVARFTAERFGARLRRTLMREVEGAVVCAVRIEGASHEFSLLDGVVEDGVQIVENLKKVRVGLEG
;
A
#
# COMPACT_ATOMS: atom_id res chain seq x y z
N MET A 1 -13.42 -21.56 28.20
CA MET A 1 -12.55 -20.94 27.18
C MET A 1 -13.44 -20.09 26.30
N THR A 2 -13.60 -18.81 26.64
CA THR A 2 -14.48 -17.90 25.91
C THR A 2 -13.86 -17.59 24.55
N SER A 3 -14.54 -18.01 23.49
CA SER A 3 -14.21 -17.64 22.11
C SER A 3 -14.59 -16.18 21.92
N HIS A 4 -13.62 -15.28 22.10
CA HIS A 4 -13.78 -13.90 21.66
C HIS A 4 -13.39 -13.87 20.18
N SER A 5 -14.38 -13.64 19.31
CA SER A 5 -14.13 -13.40 17.89
C SER A 5 -13.21 -12.18 17.74
N PRO A 6 -12.32 -12.18 16.73
CA PRO A 6 -11.48 -11.01 16.46
C PRO A 6 -12.36 -9.78 16.21
N LEU A 7 -12.02 -8.66 16.85
CA LEU A 7 -12.77 -7.40 16.75
C LEU A 7 -12.03 -6.44 15.82
N PHE A 8 -12.71 -5.95 14.79
CA PHE A 8 -12.18 -4.94 13.89
C PHE A 8 -12.89 -3.59 14.12
N GLU A 9 -12.10 -2.56 14.38
CA GLU A 9 -12.54 -1.18 14.57
C GLU A 9 -12.02 -0.32 13.41
N LYS A 10 -12.92 0.27 12.62
CA LYS A 10 -12.54 1.18 11.51
C LYS A 10 -12.37 2.59 12.05
N ASN A 11 -11.21 3.20 11.81
CA ASN A 11 -10.88 4.56 12.27
C ASN A 11 -11.01 5.59 11.14
N SER A 12 -10.71 5.19 9.90
CA SER A 12 -10.86 6.02 8.70
C SER A 12 -11.07 5.14 7.47
N GLU A 13 -11.24 5.74 6.30
CA GLU A 13 -11.36 4.98 5.04
C GLU A 13 -10.15 4.07 4.75
N THR A 14 -8.98 4.37 5.32
CA THR A 14 -7.72 3.65 5.01
C THR A 14 -7.04 3.07 6.24
N GLN A 15 -7.68 3.16 7.41
CA GLN A 15 -7.09 2.72 8.68
C GLN A 15 -8.12 2.01 9.55
N GLY A 16 -7.70 0.93 10.19
CA GLY A 16 -8.46 0.25 11.22
C GLY A 16 -7.55 -0.53 12.18
N VAL A 17 -8.13 -0.99 13.28
CA VAL A 17 -7.44 -1.74 14.34
C VAL A 17 -8.12 -3.09 14.49
N LEU A 18 -7.34 -4.16 14.33
CA LEU A 18 -7.78 -5.54 14.54
C LEU A 18 -7.26 -6.04 15.91
N ARG A 19 -8.18 -6.37 16.81
CA ARG A 19 -7.87 -6.91 18.15
C ARG A 19 -8.09 -8.42 18.12
N ILE A 20 -7.02 -9.18 18.39
CA ILE A 20 -7.02 -10.64 18.37
C ILE A 20 -6.56 -11.14 19.73
N GLY A 21 -7.40 -11.94 20.40
CA GLY A 21 -7.09 -12.57 21.67
C GLY A 21 -8.29 -13.34 22.23
N PRO A 22 -8.08 -14.28 23.15
CA PRO A 22 -6.81 -14.66 23.77
C PRO A 22 -5.93 -15.53 22.85
N VAL A 23 -4.62 -15.27 22.84
CA VAL A 23 -3.61 -16.05 22.11
C VAL A 23 -2.81 -16.93 23.07
N ALA A 24 -2.26 -18.04 22.57
CA ALA A 24 -1.46 -18.93 23.39
C ALA A 24 -0.21 -18.22 23.95
N ARG A 25 0.23 -18.64 25.15
CA ARG A 25 1.43 -18.08 25.78
C ARG A 25 2.62 -18.21 24.83
N PHE A 26 3.37 -17.12 24.70
CA PHE A 26 4.56 -17.02 23.84
C PHE A 26 4.31 -17.20 22.33
N THR A 27 3.06 -17.11 21.83
CA THR A 27 2.77 -17.18 20.38
C THR A 27 2.37 -15.84 19.75
N ALA A 28 1.99 -14.85 20.57
CA ALA A 28 1.48 -13.55 20.11
C ALA A 28 2.41 -12.86 19.10
N GLU A 29 3.70 -12.76 19.43
CA GLU A 29 4.70 -12.10 18.59
C GLU A 29 4.91 -12.83 17.26
N ARG A 30 5.03 -14.16 17.28
CA ARG A 30 5.18 -14.97 16.05
C ARG A 30 3.97 -14.83 15.15
N PHE A 31 2.77 -14.83 15.73
CA PHE A 31 1.54 -14.64 15.00
C PHE A 31 1.48 -13.25 14.35
N GLY A 32 1.73 -12.18 15.12
CA GLY A 32 1.75 -10.81 14.61
C GLY A 32 2.80 -10.59 13.52
N ALA A 33 4.01 -11.13 13.69
CA ALA A 33 5.08 -11.04 12.69
C ALA A 33 4.72 -11.77 11.40
N ARG A 34 4.04 -12.93 11.48
CA ARG A 34 3.57 -13.65 10.30
C ARG A 34 2.43 -12.92 9.62
N LEU A 35 1.41 -12.50 10.37
CA LEU A 35 0.26 -11.75 9.85
C LEU A 35 0.70 -10.47 9.13
N ARG A 36 1.63 -9.69 9.72
CA ARG A 36 2.21 -8.52 9.08
C ARG A 36 2.88 -8.85 7.74
N ARG A 37 3.67 -9.93 7.68
CA ARG A 37 4.36 -10.33 6.44
C ARG A 37 3.37 -10.79 5.37
N THR A 38 2.36 -11.56 5.75
CA THR A 38 1.29 -12.01 4.85
C THR A 38 0.55 -10.81 4.27
N LEU A 39 0.07 -9.89 5.11
CA LEU A 39 -0.64 -8.68 4.65
C LEU A 39 0.21 -7.77 3.75
N MET A 40 1.53 -7.70 3.97
CA MET A 40 2.42 -6.89 3.13
C MET A 40 2.82 -7.56 1.80
N ARG A 41 2.70 -8.89 1.69
CA ARG A 41 3.20 -9.64 0.51
C ARG A 41 2.11 -10.25 -0.35
N GLU A 42 0.99 -10.66 0.23
CA GLU A 42 -0.03 -11.45 -0.45
C GLU A 42 -1.27 -10.64 -0.85
N VAL A 43 -1.33 -9.36 -0.47
CA VAL A 43 -2.43 -8.48 -0.90
C VAL A 43 -2.21 -8.10 -2.35
N GLU A 44 -3.10 -8.56 -3.22
CA GLU A 44 -3.16 -8.17 -4.61
C GLU A 44 -3.54 -6.69 -4.74
N GLY A 45 -2.95 -6.01 -5.72
CA GLY A 45 -3.22 -4.61 -6.01
C GLY A 45 -2.64 -4.20 -7.35
N ALA A 46 -3.00 -3.00 -7.81
CA ALA A 46 -2.37 -2.39 -8.97
C ALA A 46 -1.48 -1.22 -8.57
N VAL A 47 -0.48 -0.98 -9.42
CA VAL A 47 0.41 0.17 -9.33
C VAL A 47 0.85 0.56 -10.74
N VAL A 48 1.20 1.83 -10.92
CA VAL A 48 1.84 2.30 -12.16
C VAL A 48 3.26 1.75 -12.22
N CYS A 49 3.53 0.85 -13.17
CA CYS A 49 4.85 0.21 -13.33
C CYS A 49 5.80 0.98 -14.24
N ALA A 50 5.26 1.69 -15.23
CA ALA A 50 6.05 2.43 -16.21
C ALA A 50 5.21 3.56 -16.82
N VAL A 51 5.89 4.61 -17.29
CA VAL A 51 5.27 5.75 -17.96
C VAL A 51 6.10 6.14 -19.17
N ARG A 52 5.43 6.63 -20.21
CA ARG A 52 6.06 7.23 -21.38
C ARG A 52 5.57 8.66 -21.49
N ILE A 53 6.50 9.61 -21.46
CA ILE A 53 6.20 11.05 -21.50
C ILE A 53 6.67 11.58 -22.86
N GLU A 54 5.76 12.14 -23.63
CA GLU A 54 6.09 12.77 -24.91
C GLU A 54 6.91 14.04 -24.67
N GLY A 55 7.97 14.25 -25.46
CA GLY A 55 8.88 15.38 -25.29
C GLY A 55 9.98 15.17 -24.23
N ALA A 56 9.92 14.12 -23.42
CA ALA A 56 11.02 13.73 -22.54
C ALA A 56 11.96 12.75 -23.25
N SER A 57 13.22 13.13 -23.46
CA SER A 57 14.25 12.20 -23.95
C SER A 57 14.82 11.33 -22.81
N HIS A 58 14.78 11.85 -21.58
CA HIS A 58 15.16 11.16 -20.34
C HIS A 58 14.40 11.76 -19.14
N GLU A 59 14.54 11.15 -17.96
CA GLU A 59 13.84 11.55 -16.73
C GLU A 59 14.14 12.98 -16.25
N PHE A 60 15.33 13.51 -16.56
CA PHE A 60 15.73 14.89 -16.24
C PHE A 60 15.46 15.92 -17.36
N SER A 61 14.70 15.57 -18.41
CA SER A 61 14.45 16.49 -19.51
C SER A 61 13.53 17.63 -19.06
N LEU A 62 13.82 18.85 -19.52
CA LEU A 62 12.92 19.98 -19.36
C LEU A 62 11.73 19.80 -20.32
N LEU A 63 10.53 19.81 -19.76
CA LEU A 63 9.29 19.71 -20.50
C LEU A 63 8.72 21.11 -20.73
N ASP A 64 8.49 21.47 -21.99
CA ASP A 64 7.95 22.79 -22.32
C ASP A 64 6.52 22.95 -21.77
N GLY A 65 6.27 24.06 -21.08
CA GLY A 65 4.97 24.35 -20.46
C GLY A 65 4.64 23.52 -19.21
N VAL A 66 5.56 22.70 -18.69
CA VAL A 66 5.36 21.91 -17.47
C VAL A 66 6.24 22.44 -16.34
N VAL A 67 5.65 22.65 -15.17
CA VAL A 67 6.35 23.17 -13.99
C VAL A 67 7.21 22.10 -13.32
N GLU A 68 6.76 20.85 -13.38
CA GLU A 68 7.42 19.69 -12.78
C GLU A 68 8.39 19.01 -13.74
N ASP A 69 9.48 18.46 -13.21
CA ASP A 69 10.37 17.59 -14.00
C ASP A 69 9.84 16.14 -14.09
N GLY A 70 10.42 15.33 -14.97
CA GLY A 70 10.00 13.94 -15.17
C GLY A 70 10.08 13.07 -13.90
N VAL A 71 11.02 13.36 -13.00
CA VAL A 71 11.18 12.63 -11.73
C VAL A 71 10.04 12.97 -10.77
N GLN A 72 9.67 14.25 -10.67
CA GLN A 72 8.54 14.72 -9.85
C GLN A 72 7.22 14.14 -10.34
N ILE A 73 7.02 14.10 -11.67
CA ILE A 73 5.84 13.47 -12.27
C ILE A 73 5.75 11.99 -11.86
N VAL A 74 6.85 11.24 -12.01
CA VAL A 74 6.90 9.81 -11.62
C VAL A 74 6.62 9.64 -10.12
N GLU A 75 7.17 10.49 -9.27
CA GLU A 75 6.97 10.41 -7.82
C GLU A 75 5.51 10.70 -7.42
N ASN A 76 4.87 11.65 -8.09
CA ASN A 76 3.45 11.93 -7.88
C ASN A 76 2.56 10.80 -8.38
N LEU A 77 2.92 10.16 -9.51
CA LEU A 77 2.18 9.00 -10.02
C LEU A 77 2.20 7.80 -9.07
N LYS A 78 3.27 7.61 -8.26
CA LYS A 78 3.29 6.56 -7.21
C LYS A 78 2.25 6.76 -6.12
N LYS A 79 1.75 7.98 -5.92
CA LYS A 79 0.74 8.30 -4.89
C LYS A 79 -0.69 8.07 -5.40
N VAL A 80 -0.88 7.90 -6.70
CA VAL A 80 -2.19 7.67 -7.31
C VAL A 80 -2.65 6.25 -7.00
N ARG A 81 -3.89 6.13 -6.52
CA ARG A 81 -4.53 4.83 -6.25
C ARG A 81 -5.22 4.34 -7.51
N VAL A 82 -4.78 3.18 -8.00
CA VAL A 82 -5.37 2.52 -9.16
C VAL A 82 -6.13 1.28 -8.70
N GLY A 83 -7.36 1.12 -9.21
CA GLY A 83 -8.15 -0.09 -9.04
C GLY A 83 -7.98 -1.00 -10.25
N LEU A 84 -7.92 -2.31 -10.01
CA LEU A 84 -8.11 -3.31 -11.06
C LEU A 84 -9.60 -3.61 -11.13
N GLU A 85 -10.25 -3.16 -12.19
CA GLU A 85 -11.55 -3.69 -12.58
C GLU A 85 -11.29 -4.86 -13.53
N GLY A 86 -11.78 -6.04 -13.16
CA GLY A 86 -11.74 -7.26 -13.98
C GLY A 86 -13.02 -7.43 -14.79
#